data_AF-A0A7W1B4Q7-F1
#
_entry.id   AF-A0A7W1B4Q7-F1
#
_cell.length_a   1.000
_cell.length_b   1.000
_cell.length_c   1.000
_cell.angle_alpha   90.00
_cell.angle_beta   90.00
_cell.angle_gamma   90.00
#
_symmetry.space_group_name_H-M   'P 1'
#
loop_
_entity.id
_entity.type
_entity.pdbx_description
1 polymer ?
#
loop_
_entity_poly.entity_id
_entity_poly.type
_entity_poly.pdbx_seq_one_letter_code
_entity_poly.pdbx_strand_id
1 'polypeptide(L)'
;MRAALMVTDGRARPSSLHYLSGVASDPFFLAGAIPLAAISLVSVLGVLIGAFAVMTLGVTSSRWTIMRERVDRRNVEREKRRSEAKRLDLLRKTNPIRRAQYTELRALANQIEASGDAEVSRYALTDLLDYFVKLAVDHERHLEALRLVGLEGGHLLRVRQSATCAQIAERRRSQSAECRRNADRIADTLDAIEELVKLMVLRVECPELQLDLEQEIPRRLWELDELDRGMRQLTEHCAG
;
A
#
# COMPACT_ATOMS: atom_id res chain seq x y z
N MET A 1 36.44 -13.56 -47.81
CA MET A 1 37.26 -13.41 -46.59
C MET A 1 37.35 -14.82 -45.98
N ARG A 2 38.45 -15.60 -46.00
CA ARG A 2 39.90 -15.30 -45.86
C ARG A 2 40.15 -14.37 -44.67
N ALA A 3 40.89 -14.72 -43.62
CA ALA A 3 41.60 -15.98 -43.26
C ALA A 3 41.64 -16.11 -41.70
N ALA A 4 42.23 -17.10 -41.03
CA ALA A 4 43.16 -18.18 -41.43
C ALA A 4 43.04 -19.43 -40.51
N LEU A 5 43.90 -20.43 -40.73
CA LEU A 5 44.22 -21.54 -39.81
C LEU A 5 45.63 -21.32 -39.24
N MET A 6 45.88 -21.68 -37.98
CA MET A 6 47.25 -21.82 -37.47
C MET A 6 47.40 -23.11 -36.67
N VAL A 7 47.75 -24.17 -37.39
CA VAL A 7 48.23 -25.44 -36.85
C VAL A 7 49.75 -25.34 -36.73
N THR A 8 50.30 -25.62 -35.56
CA THR A 8 51.75 -25.81 -35.37
C THR A 8 52.02 -27.24 -34.92
N ASP A 9 52.29 -28.10 -35.89
CA ASP A 9 52.74 -29.47 -35.69
C ASP A 9 54.27 -29.49 -35.56
N GLY A 10 54.80 -30.08 -34.49
CA GLY A 10 56.21 -29.97 -34.10
C GLY A 10 56.84 -31.33 -33.83
N ARG A 11 57.44 -31.95 -34.87
CA ARG A 11 58.00 -33.30 -34.79
C ARG A 11 59.30 -33.40 -33.99
N ALA A 12 59.39 -34.50 -33.25
CA ALA A 12 60.50 -34.93 -32.39
C ALA A 12 61.88 -35.07 -33.06
N ARG A 13 62.93 -35.08 -32.22
CA ARG A 13 64.05 -36.03 -32.29
C ARG A 13 64.46 -36.53 -30.89
N PRO A 14 64.99 -37.77 -30.76
CA PRO A 14 65.28 -38.40 -29.48
C PRO A 14 66.74 -38.22 -29.03
N SER A 15 66.98 -38.31 -27.72
CA SER A 15 68.33 -38.44 -27.14
C SER A 15 68.34 -39.36 -25.91
N SER A 16 68.95 -40.53 -26.10
CA SER A 16 69.70 -41.33 -25.12
C SER A 16 69.27 -41.37 -23.64
N LEU A 17 68.78 -42.54 -23.25
CA LEU A 17 69.07 -43.23 -21.98
C LEU A 17 70.29 -42.69 -21.20
N HIS A 18 70.06 -42.27 -19.96
CA HIS A 18 70.99 -42.54 -18.87
C HIS A 18 70.23 -42.96 -17.60
N TYR A 19 70.53 -44.18 -17.16
CA TYR A 19 70.41 -44.75 -15.82
C TYR A 19 69.90 -43.82 -14.70
N LEU A 20 68.68 -44.09 -14.21
CA LEU A 20 68.38 -44.14 -12.77
C LEU A 20 67.40 -45.29 -12.47
N SER A 21 67.78 -46.50 -12.86
CA SER A 21 67.23 -47.73 -12.27
C SER A 21 67.87 -47.92 -10.89
N GLY A 22 67.23 -47.49 -9.80
CA GLY A 22 67.92 -47.53 -8.50
C GLY A 22 67.21 -47.03 -7.23
N VAL A 23 65.88 -46.93 -7.16
CA VAL A 23 65.16 -46.88 -5.86
C VAL A 23 63.84 -47.66 -5.99
N ALA A 24 63.91 -48.97 -5.78
CA ALA A 24 62.76 -49.87 -5.90
C ALA A 24 62.78 -51.02 -4.88
N SER A 25 63.20 -50.74 -3.63
CA SER A 25 63.13 -51.73 -2.53
C SER A 25 63.22 -51.17 -1.10
N ASP A 26 63.05 -49.86 -0.87
CA ASP A 26 63.07 -49.31 0.51
C ASP A 26 61.66 -49.29 1.13
N PRO A 27 61.36 -50.15 2.14
CA PRO A 27 60.02 -50.22 2.73
C PRO A 27 59.64 -48.95 3.50
N PHE A 28 60.61 -48.13 3.91
CA PHE A 28 60.36 -46.87 4.61
C PHE A 28 59.75 -45.78 3.71
N PHE A 29 60.05 -45.74 2.41
CA PHE A 29 59.46 -44.76 1.50
C PHE A 29 57.99 -45.08 1.16
N LEU A 30 57.64 -46.35 1.03
CA LEU A 30 56.25 -46.78 0.87
C LEU A 30 55.41 -46.50 2.13
N ALA A 31 55.98 -46.68 3.32
CA ALA A 31 55.32 -46.35 4.58
C ALA A 31 55.02 -44.84 4.74
N GLY A 32 55.87 -43.95 4.20
CA GLY A 32 55.66 -42.50 4.22
C GLY A 32 54.69 -41.97 3.15
N ALA A 33 54.53 -42.66 2.02
CA ALA A 33 53.65 -42.23 0.94
C ALA A 33 52.15 -42.43 1.25
N ILE A 34 51.82 -43.52 1.96
CA ILE A 34 50.44 -43.87 2.34
C ILE A 34 49.74 -42.77 3.17
N PRO A 35 50.33 -42.23 4.27
CA PRO A 35 49.68 -41.16 5.04
C PRO A 35 49.56 -39.84 4.24
N LEU A 36 50.52 -39.51 3.38
CA LEU A 36 50.43 -38.31 2.52
C LEU A 36 49.29 -38.42 1.49
N ALA A 37 49.08 -39.62 0.91
CA ALA A 37 47.94 -39.89 0.03
C ALA A 37 46.59 -39.90 0.78
N ALA A 38 46.58 -40.29 2.06
CA ALA A 38 45.38 -40.19 2.91
C ALA A 38 45.02 -38.72 3.23
N ILE A 39 46.02 -37.88 3.52
CA ILE A 39 45.82 -36.43 3.81
C ILE A 39 45.28 -35.68 2.57
N SER A 40 45.73 -36.04 1.35
CA SER A 40 45.19 -35.45 0.13
C SER A 40 43.74 -35.89 -0.14
N LEU A 41 43.38 -37.14 0.12
CA LEU A 41 41.99 -37.61 0.02
C LEU A 41 41.05 -36.91 1.02
N VAL A 42 41.47 -36.76 2.28
CA VAL A 42 40.68 -36.07 3.32
C VAL A 42 40.45 -34.60 2.99
N SER A 43 41.47 -33.90 2.47
CA SER A 43 41.34 -32.49 2.10
C SER A 43 40.43 -32.28 0.87
N VAL A 44 40.50 -33.16 -0.15
CA VAL A 44 39.56 -33.13 -1.29
C VAL A 44 38.12 -33.40 -0.84
N LEU A 45 37.89 -34.35 0.07
CA LEU A 45 36.58 -34.60 0.67
C LEU A 45 36.04 -33.38 1.43
N GLY A 46 36.89 -32.71 2.22
CA GLY A 46 36.53 -31.46 2.91
C GLY A 46 36.13 -30.33 1.96
N VAL A 47 36.85 -30.16 0.85
CA VAL A 47 36.53 -29.17 -0.20
C VAL A 47 35.18 -29.49 -0.87
N LEU A 48 34.91 -30.76 -1.19
CA LEU A 48 33.63 -31.18 -1.80
C LEU A 48 32.45 -30.96 -0.85
N ILE A 49 32.60 -31.30 0.44
CA ILE A 49 31.57 -31.06 1.47
C ILE A 49 31.34 -29.55 1.66
N GLY A 50 32.41 -28.75 1.70
CA GLY A 50 32.32 -27.29 1.79
C GLY A 50 31.61 -26.66 0.58
N ALA A 51 31.97 -27.08 -0.64
CA ALA A 51 31.31 -26.63 -1.86
C ALA A 51 29.82 -27.00 -1.90
N PHE A 52 29.47 -28.22 -1.46
CA PHE A 52 28.08 -28.67 -1.37
C PHE A 52 27.27 -27.88 -0.30
N ALA A 53 27.89 -27.58 0.84
CA ALA A 53 27.29 -26.71 1.86
C ALA A 53 27.04 -25.29 1.31
N VAL A 54 27.99 -24.70 0.59
CA VAL A 54 27.83 -23.37 -0.03
C VAL A 54 26.75 -23.38 -1.12
N MET A 55 26.68 -24.41 -1.97
CA MET A 55 25.62 -24.54 -2.98
C MET A 55 24.23 -24.67 -2.33
N THR A 56 24.09 -25.50 -1.29
CA THR A 56 22.80 -25.67 -0.58
C THR A 56 22.38 -24.41 0.20
N LEU A 57 23.33 -23.66 0.77
CA LEU A 57 23.09 -22.33 1.34
C LEU A 57 22.68 -21.30 0.27
N GLY A 58 23.28 -21.33 -0.92
CA GLY A 58 22.89 -20.47 -2.04
C GLY A 58 21.47 -20.73 -2.56
N VAL A 59 21.07 -22.01 -2.67
CA VAL A 59 19.72 -22.38 -3.10
C VAL A 59 18.66 -22.03 -2.04
N THR A 60 18.98 -22.15 -0.75
CA THR A 60 18.05 -21.79 0.33
C THR A 60 17.89 -20.27 0.49
N SER A 61 18.96 -19.47 0.31
CA SER A 61 18.86 -18.00 0.37
C SER A 61 18.03 -17.41 -0.78
N SER A 62 18.20 -17.92 -2.01
CA SER A 62 17.39 -17.53 -3.18
C SER A 62 15.90 -17.88 -3.01
N ARG A 63 15.59 -19.01 -2.37
CA ARG A 63 14.20 -19.34 -2.01
C ARG A 63 13.63 -18.43 -0.92
N TRP A 64 14.46 -17.94 -0.01
CA TRP A 64 14.04 -17.07 1.08
C TRP A 64 13.59 -15.68 0.59
N THR A 65 14.29 -15.07 -0.36
CA THR A 65 13.91 -13.76 -0.93
C THR A 65 12.55 -13.85 -1.66
N ILE A 66 12.38 -14.83 -2.54
CA ILE A 66 11.12 -15.07 -3.27
C ILE A 66 9.96 -15.37 -2.30
N MET A 67 10.21 -16.13 -1.22
CA MET A 67 9.19 -16.41 -0.20
C MET A 67 8.83 -15.15 0.59
N ARG A 68 9.82 -14.33 0.94
CA ARG A 68 9.62 -13.05 1.66
C ARG A 68 8.77 -12.09 0.83
N GLU A 69 9.10 -11.87 -0.43
CA GLU A 69 8.27 -11.05 -1.33
C GLU A 69 6.82 -11.54 -1.43
N ARG A 70 6.60 -12.86 -1.49
CA ARG A 70 5.25 -13.44 -1.51
C ARG A 70 4.50 -13.25 -0.19
N VAL A 71 5.20 -13.30 0.94
CA VAL A 71 4.62 -13.02 2.26
C VAL A 71 4.28 -11.54 2.39
N ASP A 72 5.17 -10.65 1.97
CA ASP A 72 4.99 -9.20 2.04
C ASP A 72 3.83 -8.74 1.14
N ARG A 73 3.74 -9.22 -0.11
CA ARG A 73 2.57 -8.98 -0.99
C ARG A 73 1.26 -9.44 -0.34
N ARG A 74 1.24 -10.65 0.25
CA ARG A 74 0.07 -11.17 0.96
C ARG A 74 -0.29 -10.35 2.20
N ASN A 75 0.69 -9.78 2.90
CA ASN A 75 0.45 -8.92 4.05
C ASN A 75 -0.18 -7.60 3.62
N VAL A 76 0.32 -6.96 2.56
CA VAL A 76 -0.27 -5.75 1.96
C VAL A 76 -1.70 -6.02 1.47
N GLU A 77 -1.96 -7.12 0.76
CA GLU A 77 -3.31 -7.51 0.35
C GLU A 77 -4.26 -7.74 1.54
N ARG A 78 -3.77 -8.36 2.63
CA ARG A 78 -4.55 -8.57 3.85
C ARG A 78 -4.84 -7.27 4.58
N GLU A 79 -3.91 -6.33 4.57
CA GLU A 79 -4.08 -5.00 5.16
C GLU A 79 -5.11 -4.17 4.38
N LYS A 80 -5.00 -4.11 3.04
CA LYS A 80 -6.04 -3.52 2.17
C LYS A 80 -7.42 -4.14 2.46
N ARG A 81 -7.55 -5.47 2.51
CA ARG A 81 -8.85 -6.12 2.83
C ARG A 81 -9.37 -5.81 4.24
N ARG A 82 -8.49 -5.60 5.22
CA ARG A 82 -8.86 -5.24 6.59
C ARG A 82 -9.34 -3.79 6.69
N SER A 83 -8.67 -2.84 6.03
CA SER A 83 -9.12 -1.45 5.99
C SER A 83 -10.46 -1.34 5.24
N GLU A 84 -10.60 -2.01 4.09
CA GLU A 84 -11.88 -2.07 3.36
C GLU A 84 -13.03 -2.65 4.19
N ALA A 85 -12.80 -3.76 4.91
CA ALA A 85 -13.81 -4.34 5.80
C ALA A 85 -14.22 -3.36 6.92
N LYS A 86 -13.25 -2.64 7.50
CA LYS A 86 -13.50 -1.60 8.52
C LYS A 86 -14.31 -0.43 7.95
N ARG A 87 -14.00 0.05 6.74
CA ARG A 87 -14.76 1.11 6.03
C ARG A 87 -16.21 0.70 5.81
N LEU A 88 -16.44 -0.52 5.34
CA LEU A 88 -17.77 -1.07 5.10
C LEU A 88 -18.59 -1.27 6.39
N ASP A 89 -17.95 -1.67 7.50
CA ASP A 89 -18.62 -1.78 8.80
C ASP A 89 -19.04 -0.41 9.37
N LEU A 90 -18.20 0.62 9.20
CA LEU A 90 -18.54 2.00 9.56
C LEU A 90 -19.74 2.51 8.73
N LEU A 91 -19.70 2.34 7.41
CA LEU A 91 -20.79 2.71 6.48
C LEU A 91 -22.06 1.87 6.64
N ARG A 92 -22.01 0.71 7.32
CA ARG A 92 -23.22 -0.07 7.61
C ARG A 92 -24.26 0.72 8.42
N LYS A 93 -23.79 1.69 9.21
CA LYS A 93 -24.62 2.56 10.05
C LYS A 93 -25.18 3.78 9.31
N THR A 94 -24.73 4.06 8.09
CA THR A 94 -25.16 5.21 7.30
C THR A 94 -26.24 4.85 6.27
N ASN A 95 -26.90 5.86 5.73
CA ASN A 95 -27.88 5.79 4.65
C ASN A 95 -27.36 4.91 3.48
N PRO A 96 -28.20 4.00 2.90
CA PRO A 96 -27.82 3.19 1.75
C PRO A 96 -27.31 3.99 0.54
N ILE A 97 -27.71 5.25 0.36
CA ILE A 97 -27.20 6.13 -0.70
C ILE A 97 -25.70 6.39 -0.52
N ARG A 98 -25.24 6.77 0.68
CA ARG A 98 -23.81 7.00 0.95
C ARG A 98 -22.99 5.70 0.82
N ARG A 99 -23.60 4.54 1.05
CA ARG A 99 -22.99 3.22 0.75
C ARG A 99 -22.84 2.97 -0.75
N ALA A 100 -23.85 3.32 -1.56
CA ALA A 100 -23.78 3.20 -3.02
C ALA A 100 -22.70 4.12 -3.62
N GLN A 101 -22.67 5.40 -3.20
CA GLN A 101 -21.61 6.34 -3.59
C GLN A 101 -20.22 5.81 -3.22
N TYR A 102 -20.00 5.31 -2.00
CA TYR A 102 -18.72 4.69 -1.64
C TYR A 102 -18.35 3.50 -2.54
N THR A 103 -19.30 2.65 -2.92
CA THR A 103 -19.01 1.53 -3.83
C THR A 103 -18.67 1.98 -5.25
N GLU A 104 -19.27 3.06 -5.74
CA GLU A 104 -18.93 3.72 -7.01
C GLU A 104 -17.51 4.32 -6.92
N LEU A 105 -17.24 5.17 -5.93
CA LEU A 105 -15.94 5.80 -5.71
C LEU A 105 -14.80 4.77 -5.54
N ARG A 106 -15.06 3.65 -4.85
CA ARG A 106 -14.11 2.54 -4.75
C ARG A 106 -13.87 1.85 -6.10
N ALA A 107 -14.89 1.69 -6.94
CA ALA A 107 -14.73 1.13 -8.28
C ALA A 107 -13.90 2.06 -9.18
N LEU A 108 -14.19 3.36 -9.15
CA LEU A 108 -13.44 4.40 -9.87
C LEU A 108 -11.97 4.48 -9.38
N ALA A 109 -11.74 4.46 -8.07
CA ALA A 109 -10.39 4.43 -7.51
C ALA A 109 -9.60 3.16 -7.91
N ASN A 110 -10.25 2.00 -7.93
CA ASN A 110 -9.63 0.75 -8.41
C ASN A 110 -9.31 0.81 -9.92
N GLN A 111 -10.16 1.46 -10.73
CA GLN A 111 -9.92 1.68 -12.16
C GLN A 111 -8.71 2.59 -12.38
N ILE A 112 -8.61 3.66 -11.59
CA ILE A 112 -7.43 4.55 -11.59
C ILE A 112 -6.17 3.79 -11.17
N GLU A 113 -6.18 3.03 -10.06
CA GLU A 113 -5.04 2.20 -9.64
C GLU A 113 -4.63 1.18 -10.72
N ALA A 114 -5.59 0.64 -11.48
CA ALA A 114 -5.35 -0.34 -12.54
C ALA A 114 -4.77 0.24 -13.83
N SER A 115 -4.97 1.54 -14.10
CA SER A 115 -4.40 2.22 -15.27
C SER A 115 -2.87 2.32 -15.25
N GLY A 116 -2.27 2.26 -14.04
CA GLY A 116 -0.84 2.38 -13.85
C GLY A 116 -0.30 3.82 -14.00
N ASP A 117 -1.15 4.83 -14.05
CA ASP A 117 -0.72 6.23 -14.16
C ASP A 117 0.03 6.67 -12.88
N ALA A 118 1.34 6.88 -13.04
CA ALA A 118 2.24 7.25 -11.97
C ALA A 118 1.96 8.65 -11.41
N GLU A 119 1.36 9.55 -12.18
CA GLU A 119 0.94 10.86 -11.66
C GLU A 119 -0.25 10.70 -10.73
N VAL A 120 -1.23 9.87 -11.11
CA VAL A 120 -2.46 9.73 -10.33
C VAL A 120 -2.25 8.94 -9.04
N SER A 121 -1.24 8.06 -9.00
CA SER A 121 -0.78 7.39 -7.77
C SER A 121 -0.31 8.34 -6.66
N ARG A 122 -0.03 9.63 -6.98
CA ARG A 122 0.39 10.64 -5.99
C ARG A 122 -0.75 11.15 -5.12
N TYR A 123 -2.00 11.07 -5.57
CA TYR A 123 -3.15 11.72 -4.91
C TYR A 123 -3.76 10.93 -3.74
N ALA A 124 -3.06 9.92 -3.21
CA ALA A 124 -3.44 9.20 -1.99
C ALA A 124 -4.94 8.78 -1.93
N LEU A 125 -5.48 8.23 -3.04
CA LEU A 125 -6.89 7.84 -3.18
C LEU A 125 -7.42 6.98 -2.01
N THR A 126 -6.54 6.16 -1.42
CA THR A 126 -6.86 5.36 -0.23
C THR A 126 -7.25 6.23 0.97
N ASP A 127 -6.58 7.35 1.18
CA ASP A 127 -6.84 8.28 2.29
C ASP A 127 -8.07 9.15 2.01
N LEU A 128 -8.28 9.55 0.75
CA LEU A 128 -9.50 10.25 0.30
C LEU A 128 -10.77 9.40 0.53
N LEU A 129 -10.69 8.08 0.31
CA LEU A 129 -11.78 7.14 0.62
C LEU A 129 -11.99 6.95 2.13
N ASP A 130 -10.95 6.98 2.96
CA ASP A 130 -11.10 6.99 4.43
C ASP A 130 -11.74 8.30 4.91
N TYR A 131 -11.38 9.42 4.30
CA TYR A 131 -11.96 10.73 4.59
C TYR A 131 -13.45 10.79 4.22
N PHE A 132 -13.83 10.31 3.03
CA PHE A 132 -15.23 10.14 2.63
C PHE A 132 -16.03 9.30 3.65
N VAL A 133 -15.47 8.18 4.11
CA VAL A 133 -16.13 7.31 5.11
C VAL A 133 -16.34 8.04 6.44
N LYS A 134 -15.34 8.81 6.90
CA LYS A 134 -15.44 9.63 8.11
C LYS A 134 -16.56 10.66 7.97
N LEU A 135 -16.56 11.45 6.89
CA LEU A 135 -17.57 12.46 6.60
C LEU A 135 -18.98 11.86 6.48
N ALA A 136 -19.14 10.71 5.82
CA ALA A 136 -20.43 10.03 5.68
C ALA A 136 -21.00 9.58 7.04
N VAL A 137 -20.15 9.14 7.98
CA VAL A 137 -20.54 8.79 9.34
C VAL A 137 -20.91 10.03 10.17
N ASP A 138 -20.15 11.12 10.05
CA ASP A 138 -20.41 12.36 10.77
C ASP A 138 -21.66 13.09 10.23
N HIS A 139 -21.91 13.04 8.93
CA HIS A 139 -23.17 13.46 8.31
C HIS A 139 -24.39 12.72 8.89
N GLU A 140 -24.34 11.38 8.96
CA GLU A 140 -25.44 10.59 9.54
C GLU A 140 -25.66 10.93 11.03
N ARG A 141 -24.58 11.18 11.80
CA ARG A 141 -24.68 11.62 13.20
C ARG A 141 -25.40 12.96 13.32
N HIS A 142 -25.10 13.93 12.45
CA HIS A 142 -25.81 15.22 12.42
C HIS A 142 -27.28 15.06 12.02
N LEU A 143 -27.59 14.25 11.01
CA LEU A 143 -28.98 13.96 10.62
C LEU A 143 -29.77 13.29 11.74
N GLU A 144 -29.18 12.34 12.47
CA GLU A 144 -29.84 11.68 13.59
C GLU A 144 -30.03 12.62 14.78
N ALA A 145 -29.05 13.47 15.09
CA ALA A 145 -29.21 14.53 16.09
C ALA A 145 -30.36 15.50 15.74
N LEU A 146 -30.49 15.88 14.46
CA LEU A 146 -31.60 16.71 13.97
C LEU A 146 -32.95 15.98 14.05
N ARG A 147 -33.00 14.67 13.79
CA ARG A 147 -34.20 13.83 14.00
C ARG A 147 -34.64 13.84 15.46
N LEU A 148 -33.73 13.59 16.39
CA LEU A 148 -34.03 13.58 17.83
C LEU A 148 -34.58 14.94 18.30
N VAL A 149 -33.96 16.04 17.87
CA VAL A 149 -34.46 17.41 18.16
C VAL A 149 -35.85 17.65 17.53
N GLY A 150 -36.09 17.15 16.32
CA GLY A 150 -37.39 17.23 15.64
C GLY A 150 -38.51 16.47 16.38
N LEU A 151 -38.19 15.32 16.96
CA LEU A 151 -39.12 14.51 17.76
C LEU A 151 -39.43 15.17 19.12
N GLU A 152 -38.43 15.72 19.82
CA GLU A 152 -38.65 16.44 21.08
C GLU A 152 -39.43 17.76 20.90
N GLY A 153 -39.16 18.48 19.80
CA GLY A 153 -39.74 19.80 19.54
C GLY A 153 -41.27 19.82 19.47
N GLY A 154 -41.90 18.72 19.05
CA GLY A 154 -43.36 18.59 18.95
C GLY A 154 -44.10 18.57 20.30
N HIS A 155 -43.45 18.14 21.38
CA HIS A 155 -44.11 17.94 22.68
C HIS A 155 -43.86 19.06 23.70
N LEU A 156 -42.77 19.83 23.57
CA LEU A 156 -42.38 20.84 24.57
C LEU A 156 -43.10 22.19 24.42
N LEU A 157 -43.75 22.47 23.28
CA LEU A 157 -44.37 23.77 22.98
C LEU A 157 -45.65 24.11 23.76
N ARG A 158 -46.11 23.25 24.68
CA ARG A 158 -47.32 23.47 25.49
C ARG A 158 -47.09 23.80 26.97
N VAL A 159 -45.84 23.82 27.45
CA VAL A 159 -45.56 24.03 28.89
C VAL A 159 -45.08 25.46 29.16
N ARG A 160 -45.97 26.24 29.78
CA ARG A 160 -45.79 27.52 30.51
C ARG A 160 -44.50 28.32 30.25
N GLN A 161 -44.64 29.45 29.54
CA GLN A 161 -43.59 30.39 29.15
C GLN A 161 -42.88 31.05 30.37
N SER A 162 -41.85 30.41 30.92
CA SER A 162 -40.89 31.08 31.81
C SER A 162 -39.73 31.67 31.01
N ALA A 163 -39.10 32.74 31.50
CA ALA A 163 -37.93 33.35 30.84
C ALA A 163 -36.78 32.34 30.67
N THR A 164 -36.56 31.47 31.66
CA THR A 164 -35.58 30.37 31.59
C THR A 164 -35.93 29.35 30.51
N CYS A 165 -37.22 29.00 30.35
CA CYS A 165 -37.66 28.10 29.29
C CYS A 165 -37.43 28.73 27.89
N ALA A 166 -37.69 30.03 27.74
CA ALA A 166 -37.41 30.76 26.50
C ALA A 166 -35.92 30.77 26.16
N GLN A 167 -35.03 31.01 27.13
CA GLN A 167 -33.57 30.95 26.93
C GLN A 167 -33.08 29.54 26.54
N ILE A 168 -33.59 28.49 27.19
CA ILE A 168 -33.25 27.10 26.85
C ILE A 168 -33.75 26.73 25.44
N ALA A 169 -34.97 27.14 25.09
CA ALA A 169 -35.53 26.94 23.76
C ALA A 169 -34.69 27.64 22.68
N GLU A 170 -34.26 28.88 22.93
CA GLU A 170 -33.43 29.63 21.98
C GLU A 170 -32.04 29.02 21.81
N ARG A 171 -31.39 28.59 22.91
CA ARG A 171 -30.12 27.85 22.83
C ARG A 171 -30.25 26.53 22.06
N ARG A 172 -31.36 25.80 22.23
CA ARG A 172 -31.64 24.58 21.44
C ARG A 172 -31.86 24.89 19.96
N ARG A 173 -32.52 26.00 19.62
CA ARG A 173 -32.70 26.45 18.22
C ARG A 173 -31.37 26.80 17.56
N SER A 174 -30.52 27.58 18.23
CA SER A 174 -29.22 27.98 17.68
C SER A 174 -28.31 26.77 17.45
N GLN A 175 -28.25 25.84 18.41
CA GLN A 175 -27.53 24.57 18.27
C GLN A 175 -28.09 23.69 17.15
N SER A 176 -29.42 23.63 16.96
CA SER A 176 -30.04 22.90 15.85
C SER A 176 -29.73 23.53 14.49
N ALA A 177 -29.73 24.86 14.39
CA ALA A 177 -29.36 25.60 13.18
C ALA A 177 -27.86 25.49 12.84
N GLU A 178 -26.99 25.38 13.85
CA GLU A 178 -25.58 25.06 13.67
C GLU A 178 -25.37 23.61 13.21
N CYS A 179 -26.02 22.65 13.87
CA CYS A 179 -25.99 21.23 13.48
C CYS A 179 -26.44 21.02 12.03
N ARG A 180 -27.50 21.72 11.58
CA ARG A 180 -27.95 21.71 10.18
C ARG A 180 -26.90 22.28 9.23
N ARG A 181 -26.36 23.48 9.51
CA ARG A 181 -25.31 24.08 8.67
C ARG A 181 -24.07 23.19 8.55
N ASN A 182 -23.73 22.43 9.60
CA ASN A 182 -22.64 21.48 9.55
C ASN A 182 -23.00 20.22 8.74
N ALA A 183 -24.24 19.70 8.85
CA ALA A 183 -24.71 18.63 7.98
C ALA A 183 -24.66 19.03 6.49
N ASP A 184 -25.18 20.22 6.16
CA ASP A 184 -25.20 20.74 4.79
C ASP A 184 -23.77 20.85 4.21
N ARG A 185 -22.84 21.47 4.96
CA ARG A 185 -21.41 21.54 4.57
C ARG A 185 -20.75 20.18 4.36
N ILE A 186 -21.07 19.19 5.20
CA ILE A 186 -20.52 17.84 5.04
C ILE A 186 -21.11 17.18 3.79
N ALA A 187 -22.39 17.44 3.46
CA ALA A 187 -22.99 16.97 2.22
C ALA A 187 -22.28 17.59 0.99
N ASP A 188 -22.09 18.91 0.98
CA ASP A 188 -21.35 19.61 -0.08
C ASP A 188 -19.91 19.05 -0.24
N THR A 189 -19.24 18.76 0.88
CA THR A 189 -17.87 18.20 0.87
C THR A 189 -17.84 16.76 0.34
N LEU A 190 -18.82 15.93 0.68
CA LEU A 190 -18.94 14.56 0.15
C LEU A 190 -19.16 14.56 -1.36
N ASP A 191 -19.97 15.49 -1.86
CA ASP A 191 -20.30 15.59 -3.27
C ASP A 191 -19.11 16.21 -4.06
N ALA A 192 -18.34 17.14 -3.47
CA ALA A 192 -17.08 17.64 -4.02
C ALA A 192 -15.98 16.56 -4.12
N ILE A 193 -15.92 15.61 -3.18
CA ILE A 193 -15.04 14.42 -3.28
C ILE A 193 -15.47 13.54 -4.46
N GLU A 194 -16.79 13.39 -4.69
CA GLU A 194 -17.32 12.63 -5.82
C GLU A 194 -16.98 13.28 -7.17
N GLU A 195 -17.11 14.61 -7.29
CA GLU A 195 -16.66 15.36 -8.47
C GLU A 195 -15.16 15.17 -8.72
N LEU A 196 -14.31 15.32 -7.70
CA LEU A 196 -12.86 15.16 -7.81
C LEU A 196 -12.48 13.77 -8.35
N VAL A 197 -13.05 12.70 -7.79
CA VAL A 197 -12.74 11.32 -8.26
C VAL A 197 -13.20 11.12 -9.71
N LYS A 198 -14.35 11.69 -10.11
CA LYS A 198 -14.83 11.64 -11.50
C LYS A 198 -13.91 12.41 -12.47
N LEU A 199 -13.37 13.56 -12.07
CA LEU A 199 -12.37 14.31 -12.85
C LEU A 199 -11.05 13.53 -12.98
N MET A 200 -10.62 12.82 -11.93
CA MET A 200 -9.43 11.97 -11.97
C MET A 200 -9.62 10.77 -12.92
N VAL A 201 -10.80 10.13 -12.94
CA VAL A 201 -11.12 9.09 -13.93
C VAL A 201 -11.07 9.65 -15.35
N LEU A 202 -11.70 10.81 -15.60
CA LEU A 202 -11.69 11.44 -16.91
C LEU A 202 -10.26 11.74 -17.40
N ARG A 203 -9.35 12.19 -16.51
CA ARG A 203 -7.94 12.45 -16.84
C ARG A 203 -7.14 11.17 -17.17
N VAL A 204 -7.53 10.02 -16.60
CA VAL A 204 -6.95 8.70 -16.89
C VAL A 204 -7.49 8.11 -18.20
N GLU A 205 -8.79 8.23 -18.44
CA GLU A 205 -9.44 7.70 -19.66
C GLU A 205 -9.14 8.54 -20.90
N CYS A 206 -8.98 9.86 -20.74
CA CYS A 206 -8.81 10.82 -21.82
C CYS A 206 -7.55 11.71 -21.60
N PRO A 207 -6.33 11.17 -21.66
CA PRO A 207 -5.10 11.93 -21.40
C PRO A 207 -4.81 13.04 -22.44
N GLU A 208 -5.35 12.92 -23.66
CA GLU A 208 -5.24 13.94 -24.71
C GLU A 208 -6.22 15.11 -24.51
N LEU A 209 -7.21 14.95 -23.62
CA LEU A 209 -8.20 15.98 -23.31
C LEU A 209 -7.60 17.02 -22.36
N GLN A 210 -6.77 17.90 -22.92
CA GLN A 210 -6.22 19.11 -22.28
C GLN A 210 -7.30 20.18 -21.99
N LEU A 211 -8.41 19.76 -21.37
CA LEU A 211 -9.21 20.67 -20.56
C LEU A 211 -8.36 21.12 -19.36
N ASP A 212 -8.85 22.14 -18.65
CA ASP A 212 -8.20 22.76 -17.48
C ASP A 212 -8.03 21.83 -16.26
N LEU A 213 -8.19 20.51 -16.44
CA LEU A 213 -8.04 19.43 -15.46
C LEU A 213 -6.73 19.52 -14.67
N GLU A 214 -5.63 19.94 -15.30
CA GLU A 214 -4.32 20.08 -14.64
C GLU A 214 -4.28 21.26 -13.65
N GLN A 215 -5.16 22.26 -13.79
CA GLN A 215 -5.37 23.33 -12.81
C GLN A 215 -6.53 23.00 -11.85
N GLU A 216 -7.60 22.39 -12.38
CA GLU A 216 -8.83 22.08 -11.66
C GLU A 216 -8.62 21.00 -10.58
N ILE A 217 -7.88 19.92 -10.87
CA ILE A 217 -7.61 18.87 -9.87
C ILE A 217 -6.85 19.45 -8.65
N PRO A 218 -5.73 20.20 -8.81
CA PRO A 218 -5.10 20.91 -7.71
C PRO A 218 -6.01 21.94 -7.02
N ARG A 219 -6.83 22.68 -7.77
CA ARG A 219 -7.78 23.66 -7.21
C ARG A 219 -8.80 22.98 -6.29
N ARG A 220 -9.40 21.87 -6.73
CA ARG A 220 -10.38 21.11 -5.95
C ARG A 220 -9.76 20.42 -4.73
N LEU A 221 -8.53 19.92 -4.84
CA LEU A 221 -7.79 19.41 -3.68
C LEU A 221 -7.53 20.51 -2.64
N TRP A 222 -7.15 21.72 -3.08
CA TRP A 222 -6.97 22.85 -2.18
C TRP A 222 -8.28 23.31 -1.53
N GLU A 223 -9.39 23.33 -2.27
CA GLU A 223 -10.74 23.60 -1.74
C GLU A 223 -11.12 22.59 -0.64
N LEU A 224 -10.88 21.29 -0.86
CA LEU A 224 -11.13 20.25 0.14
C LEU A 224 -10.24 20.39 1.39
N ASP A 225 -8.95 20.69 1.22
CA ASP A 225 -8.03 20.93 2.34
C ASP A 225 -8.40 22.17 3.17
N GLU A 226 -8.93 23.22 2.55
CA GLU A 226 -9.43 24.42 3.23
C GLU A 226 -10.73 24.13 3.98
N LEU A 227 -11.66 23.39 3.36
CA LEU A 227 -12.89 22.92 4.01
C LEU A 227 -12.61 22.02 5.22
N ASP A 228 -11.66 21.09 5.13
CA ASP A 228 -11.30 20.22 6.26
C ASP A 228 -10.66 21.03 7.41
N ARG A 229 -9.78 21.99 7.10
CA ARG A 229 -9.20 22.90 8.10
C ARG A 229 -10.30 23.73 8.79
N GLY A 230 -11.27 24.24 8.05
CA GLY A 230 -12.44 24.93 8.60
C GLY A 230 -13.30 24.04 9.49
N MET A 231 -13.56 22.79 9.09
CA MET A 231 -14.32 21.83 9.90
C MET A 231 -13.59 21.45 11.19
N ARG A 232 -12.27 21.22 11.16
CA ARG A 232 -11.47 20.94 12.36
C ARG A 232 -11.58 22.05 13.39
N GLN A 233 -11.39 23.31 12.99
CA GLN A 233 -11.51 24.48 13.87
C GLN A 233 -12.88 24.57 14.56
N LEU A 234 -13.96 24.27 13.83
CA LEU A 234 -15.31 24.22 14.38
C LEU A 234 -15.48 23.07 15.38
N THR A 235 -15.00 21.86 15.05
CA THR A 235 -15.09 20.72 15.98
C THR A 235 -14.28 20.93 17.26
N GLU A 236 -13.14 21.62 17.20
CA GLU A 236 -12.36 22.01 18.38
C GLU A 236 -13.10 23.03 19.24
N HIS A 237 -13.76 24.02 18.64
CA HIS A 237 -14.59 25.01 19.37
C HIS A 237 -15.85 24.41 20.00
N CYS A 238 -16.38 23.31 19.46
CA CYS A 238 -17.55 22.62 20.04
C CYS A 238 -17.19 21.56 21.11
N ALA A 239 -15.90 21.25 21.29
CA ALA A 239 -15.43 20.22 22.22
C ALA A 239 -14.94 20.76 23.59
N GLY A 240 -14.90 22.09 23.76
CA GLY A 240 -14.61 22.80 25.01
C GLY A 240 -15.86 23.34 25.71
#